data_AF-A0A8J7CG69-F1
#
_entry.id   AF-A0A8J7CG69-F1
#
_cell.length_a   1.000
_cell.length_b   1.000
_cell.length_c   1.000
_cell.angle_alpha   90.00
_cell.angle_beta   90.00
_cell.angle_gamma   90.00
#
_symmetry.space_group_name_H-M   'P 1'
#
loop_
_entity.id
_entity.type
_entity.pdbx_description
1 polymer ?
#
loop_
_entity_poly.entity_id
_entity_poly.type
_entity_poly.pdbx_seq_one_letter_code
_entity_poly.pdbx_strand_id
1 'polypeptide(L)'
;MIKNLQPYTCQVSRDLVLTDYDKNLSIEKNQTETVRFSWRGSDTNQEGIYVSCNNTLQVVADNNTPIPGGKGNFVFFDSFSVSNDNVAFEGFGSSLDQQGIYISSNGKLHVVADRNTAVPNGTGNFIGFSLSHLGLDGNRLAFFAFGSDSEGIYLYCDGKLQVVADKSTPIPGGTGNFSSLCDPVIAGGNVVFIGTGDNRQQGIYISRDNSLQVLLDTNTTIPGEPRKFSRFSNIVLDDNYLTFVGYVCISAEDTADEPIGQYYYLNGTLWQKIF
;
A
#
# COMPACT_ATOMS: atom_id res chain seq x y z
N MET A 1 20.79 -6.01 -37.87
CA MET A 1 21.08 -6.95 -36.76
C MET A 1 20.23 -6.52 -35.57
N ILE A 2 19.00 -7.03 -35.49
CA ILE A 2 18.04 -6.71 -34.44
C ILE A 2 18.30 -7.73 -33.33
N LYS A 3 18.80 -7.29 -32.17
CA LYS A 3 18.89 -8.15 -30.99
C LYS A 3 17.48 -8.31 -30.44
N ASN A 4 17.01 -9.56 -30.42
CA ASN A 4 15.77 -9.99 -29.79
C ASN A 4 15.74 -9.51 -28.33
N LEU A 5 14.77 -8.65 -28.00
CA LEU A 5 14.33 -8.47 -26.63
C LEU A 5 13.47 -9.68 -26.27
N GLN A 6 13.88 -10.41 -25.23
CA GLN A 6 13.13 -11.51 -24.65
C GLN A 6 11.80 -10.98 -24.07
N PRO A 7 10.70 -11.75 -24.14
CA PRO A 7 9.45 -11.36 -23.49
C PRO A 7 9.63 -11.43 -21.96
N TYR A 8 9.55 -10.28 -21.30
CA TYR A 8 9.37 -10.22 -19.85
C TYR A 8 7.99 -10.78 -19.51
N THR A 9 7.94 -11.87 -18.74
CA THR A 9 6.71 -12.38 -18.13
C THR A 9 6.34 -11.47 -16.96
N CYS A 10 5.38 -10.57 -17.17
CA CYS A 10 4.79 -9.75 -16.12
C CYS A 10 3.71 -10.60 -15.44
N GLN A 11 3.94 -11.04 -14.19
CA GLN A 11 2.86 -11.55 -13.35
C GLN A 11 2.07 -10.34 -12.86
N VAL A 12 0.95 -10.05 -13.52
CA VAL A 12 0.08 -8.94 -13.17
C VAL A 12 -0.93 -9.41 -12.12
N SER A 13 -0.64 -9.22 -10.83
CA SER A 13 -1.73 -9.07 -9.86
C SER A 13 -2.21 -7.63 -9.93
N ARG A 14 -3.19 -7.37 -10.80
CA ARG A 14 -3.89 -6.08 -10.79
C ARG A 14 -4.92 -6.10 -9.66
N ASP A 15 -4.80 -5.17 -8.73
CA ASP A 15 -5.89 -4.81 -7.85
C ASP A 15 -6.97 -4.15 -8.72
N LEU A 16 -8.07 -4.87 -8.99
CA LEU A 16 -9.26 -4.29 -9.59
C LEU A 16 -10.27 -4.03 -8.47
N VAL A 17 -10.48 -2.75 -8.15
CA VAL A 17 -11.63 -2.31 -7.36
C VAL A 17 -12.81 -2.13 -8.32
N LEU A 18 -13.71 -3.12 -8.36
CA LEU A 18 -14.95 -3.01 -9.12
C LEU A 18 -15.93 -2.11 -8.34
N THR A 19 -16.24 -0.94 -8.87
CA THR A 19 -17.35 -0.11 -8.39
C THR A 19 -18.54 -0.26 -9.35
N ASP A 20 -19.76 0.05 -8.89
CA ASP A 20 -21.06 -0.24 -9.54
C ASP A 20 -21.26 0.23 -11.00
N TYR A 21 -20.28 0.87 -11.63
CA TYR A 21 -20.31 1.31 -13.03
C TYR A 21 -19.64 0.36 -14.04
N ASP A 22 -18.82 -0.60 -13.61
CA ASP A 22 -18.11 -1.50 -14.54
C ASP A 22 -18.91 -2.78 -14.85
N LYS A 23 -19.90 -2.66 -15.72
CA LYS A 23 -20.79 -3.79 -16.08
C LYS A 23 -20.24 -4.80 -17.09
N ASN A 24 -18.98 -4.72 -17.54
CA ASN A 24 -18.41 -5.77 -18.39
C ASN A 24 -16.88 -5.85 -18.24
N LEU A 25 -16.37 -6.89 -17.57
CA LEU A 25 -14.96 -7.27 -17.62
C LEU A 25 -14.80 -8.47 -18.57
N SER A 26 -14.10 -8.27 -19.69
CA SER A 26 -13.64 -9.36 -20.56
C SER A 26 -12.13 -9.57 -20.35
N ILE A 27 -11.75 -10.70 -19.74
CA ILE A 27 -10.35 -11.13 -19.62
C ILE A 27 -10.04 -12.09 -20.76
N GLU A 28 -9.01 -11.81 -21.55
CA GLU A 28 -8.56 -12.69 -22.64
C GLU A 28 -8.03 -14.01 -22.08
N LYS A 29 -8.60 -15.09 -22.62
CA LYS A 29 -8.42 -16.47 -22.20
C LYS A 29 -7.08 -17.01 -22.70
N ASN A 30 -5.97 -16.81 -21.98
CA ASN A 30 -4.79 -17.63 -22.23
C ASN A 30 -3.70 -17.75 -21.16
N GLN A 31 -3.97 -17.50 -19.88
CA GLN A 31 -3.11 -17.98 -18.78
C GLN A 31 -3.95 -18.41 -17.58
N THR A 32 -3.52 -19.46 -16.88
CA THR A 32 -4.03 -19.88 -15.57
C THR A 32 -3.69 -18.79 -14.55
N GLU A 33 -4.46 -17.72 -14.54
CA GLU A 33 -4.25 -16.58 -13.65
C GLU A 33 -5.19 -16.68 -12.46
N THR A 34 -4.63 -16.47 -11.27
CA THR A 34 -5.41 -16.23 -10.06
C THR A 34 -5.77 -14.75 -10.02
N VAL A 35 -7.05 -14.43 -10.16
CA VAL A 35 -7.58 -13.06 -10.04
C VAL A 35 -8.20 -12.91 -8.66
N ARG A 36 -7.85 -11.84 -7.94
CA ARG A 36 -8.36 -11.57 -6.60
C ARG A 36 -9.09 -10.23 -6.59
N PHE A 37 -10.25 -10.18 -5.95
CA PHE A 37 -11.08 -8.98 -5.93
C PHE A 37 -11.97 -8.97 -4.67
N SER A 38 -12.39 -7.77 -4.26
CA SER A 38 -13.50 -7.60 -3.32
C SER A 38 -14.80 -7.46 -4.10
N TRP A 39 -15.90 -7.91 -3.52
CA TRP A 39 -17.23 -7.76 -4.12
C TRP A 39 -18.26 -7.37 -3.07
N ARG A 40 -19.13 -6.43 -3.45
CA ARG A 40 -20.30 -6.00 -2.68
C ARG A 40 -21.56 -6.25 -3.51
N GLY A 41 -22.43 -7.13 -3.02
CA GLY A 41 -23.70 -7.44 -3.67
C GLY A 41 -24.83 -6.56 -3.19
N SER A 42 -25.39 -5.73 -4.08
CA SER A 42 -26.52 -4.84 -3.77
C SER A 42 -27.81 -5.56 -3.36
N ASP A 43 -28.00 -6.80 -3.82
CA ASP A 43 -29.29 -7.51 -3.65
C ASP A 43 -29.31 -8.49 -2.47
N THR A 44 -28.17 -8.72 -1.79
CA THR A 44 -28.04 -9.73 -0.73
C THR A 44 -27.41 -9.23 0.57
N ASN A 45 -27.00 -7.95 0.66
CA ASN A 45 -26.15 -7.44 1.76
C ASN A 45 -24.88 -8.28 1.97
N GLN A 46 -24.48 -9.05 0.97
CA GLN A 46 -23.31 -9.91 1.02
C GLN A 46 -22.09 -9.13 0.54
N GLU A 47 -21.06 -9.14 1.37
CA GLU A 47 -19.76 -8.53 1.19
C GLU A 47 -18.69 -9.58 1.47
N GLY A 48 -17.60 -9.51 0.73
CA GLY A 48 -16.48 -10.39 0.97
C GLY A 48 -15.29 -10.13 0.07
N ILE A 49 -14.19 -10.77 0.45
CA ILE A 49 -12.95 -10.86 -0.30
C ILE A 49 -12.90 -12.25 -0.94
N TYR A 50 -12.74 -12.28 -2.26
CA TYR A 50 -12.79 -13.52 -3.04
C TYR A 50 -11.56 -13.67 -3.94
N VAL A 51 -11.22 -14.93 -4.21
CA VAL A 51 -10.13 -15.31 -5.10
C VAL A 51 -10.69 -16.24 -6.17
N SER A 52 -10.56 -15.84 -7.43
CA SER A 52 -10.82 -16.70 -8.57
C SER A 52 -9.52 -17.35 -9.01
N CYS A 53 -9.43 -18.67 -8.89
CA CYS A 53 -8.31 -19.46 -9.42
C CYS A 53 -8.87 -20.57 -10.30
N ASN A 54 -8.36 -20.71 -11.53
CA ASN A 54 -8.82 -21.74 -12.48
C ASN A 54 -10.36 -21.77 -12.65
N ASN A 55 -10.97 -20.59 -12.81
CA ASN A 55 -12.43 -20.40 -12.91
C ASN A 55 -13.24 -20.86 -11.69
N THR A 56 -12.58 -21.07 -10.55
CA THR A 56 -13.24 -21.40 -9.28
C THR A 56 -13.13 -20.21 -8.35
N LEU A 57 -14.28 -19.72 -7.88
CA LEU A 57 -14.35 -18.69 -6.85
C LEU A 57 -14.15 -19.32 -5.48
N GLN A 58 -13.19 -18.81 -4.72
CA GLN A 58 -12.90 -19.18 -3.35
C GLN A 58 -13.14 -17.99 -2.44
N VAL A 59 -13.76 -18.25 -1.29
CA VAL A 59 -13.98 -17.24 -0.27
C VAL A 59 -12.71 -17.11 0.58
N VAL A 60 -12.17 -15.90 0.69
CA VAL A 60 -11.11 -15.58 1.65
C VAL A 60 -11.74 -15.20 2.98
N ALA A 61 -12.68 -14.27 2.93
CA ALA A 61 -13.52 -13.86 4.05
C ALA A 61 -14.80 -13.23 3.51
N ASP A 62 -15.90 -13.38 4.24
CA ASP A 62 -17.21 -12.85 3.91
C ASP A 62 -18.01 -12.53 5.19
N ASN A 63 -19.28 -12.11 5.05
CA ASN A 63 -20.10 -11.80 6.24
C ASN A 63 -20.46 -13.01 7.14
N ASN A 64 -20.17 -14.23 6.70
CA ASN A 64 -20.33 -15.44 7.51
C ASN A 64 -19.02 -15.86 8.19
N THR A 65 -17.92 -15.20 7.85
CA THR A 65 -16.59 -15.50 8.37
C THR A 65 -16.41 -14.89 9.76
N PRO A 66 -16.13 -15.70 10.80
CA PRO A 66 -15.84 -15.20 12.14
C PRO A 66 -14.59 -14.33 12.16
N ILE A 67 -14.60 -13.26 12.95
CA ILE A 67 -13.45 -12.37 13.10
C ILE A 67 -12.37 -13.06 13.95
N PRO A 68 -11.16 -13.32 13.43
CA PRO A 68 -10.07 -13.88 14.23
C PRO A 68 -9.72 -12.96 15.39
N GLY A 69 -9.76 -13.47 16.61
CA GLY A 69 -9.48 -12.67 17.83
C GLY A 69 -10.62 -11.73 18.25
N GLY A 70 -11.70 -11.63 17.46
CA GLY A 70 -12.84 -10.76 17.72
C GLY A 70 -14.10 -11.49 18.19
N LYS A 71 -15.25 -10.83 18.07
CA LYS A 71 -16.58 -11.36 18.39
C LYS A 71 -17.50 -11.25 17.19
N GLY A 72 -18.18 -12.34 16.86
CA GLY A 72 -19.09 -12.38 15.71
C GLY A 72 -18.33 -12.46 14.40
N ASN A 73 -18.96 -11.96 13.33
CA ASN A 73 -18.46 -12.06 11.96
C ASN A 73 -18.11 -10.69 11.39
N PHE A 74 -17.33 -10.70 10.31
CA PHE A 74 -17.10 -9.51 9.52
C PHE A 74 -18.42 -8.95 8.97
N VAL A 75 -18.55 -7.63 9.00
CA VAL A 75 -19.72 -6.92 8.44
C VAL A 75 -19.34 -6.01 7.28
N PHE A 76 -18.06 -5.65 7.17
CA PHE A 76 -17.52 -4.75 6.16
C PHE A 76 -16.02 -5.03 5.95
N PHE A 77 -15.54 -4.82 4.73
CA PHE A 77 -14.16 -4.97 4.31
C PHE A 77 -13.76 -3.74 3.49
N ASP A 78 -12.53 -3.28 3.66
CA ASP A 78 -12.00 -2.15 2.90
C ASP A 78 -10.72 -2.58 2.16
N SER A 79 -9.74 -1.67 2.05
CA SER A 79 -8.37 -1.88 1.56
C SER A 79 -7.92 -3.34 1.59
N PHE A 80 -7.50 -3.84 0.43
CA PHE A 80 -6.93 -5.18 0.29
C PHE A 80 -5.66 -5.15 -0.55
N SER A 81 -4.83 -6.17 -0.40
CA SER A 81 -3.61 -6.36 -1.17
C SER A 81 -3.31 -7.84 -1.36
N VAL A 82 -2.60 -8.14 -2.44
CA VAL A 82 -2.42 -9.50 -2.94
C VAL A 82 -0.98 -9.74 -3.30
N SER A 83 -0.42 -10.85 -2.82
CA SER A 83 0.91 -11.30 -3.21
C SER A 83 0.99 -12.82 -3.17
N ASN A 84 1.38 -13.43 -4.29
CA ASN A 84 1.40 -14.89 -4.45
C ASN A 84 0.04 -15.51 -4.10
N ASP A 85 -0.03 -16.31 -3.03
CA ASP A 85 -1.25 -16.94 -2.50
C ASP A 85 -1.85 -16.24 -1.28
N ASN A 86 -1.25 -15.13 -0.87
CA ASN A 86 -1.67 -14.38 0.31
C ASN A 86 -2.56 -13.21 -0.06
N VAL A 87 -3.51 -12.92 0.83
CA VAL A 87 -4.43 -11.79 0.72
C VAL A 87 -4.46 -11.06 2.05
N ALA A 88 -4.05 -9.80 2.05
CA ALA A 88 -4.20 -8.92 3.19
C ALA A 88 -5.43 -8.04 2.98
N PHE A 89 -6.15 -7.72 4.05
CA PHE A 89 -7.28 -6.81 3.98
C PHE A 89 -7.56 -6.16 5.33
N GLU A 90 -8.21 -5.02 5.27
CA GLU A 90 -8.86 -4.40 6.42
C GLU A 90 -10.28 -4.96 6.60
N GLY A 91 -10.62 -5.35 7.81
CA GLY A 91 -11.91 -5.95 8.13
C GLY A 91 -12.54 -5.35 9.38
N PHE A 92 -13.87 -5.28 9.36
CA PHE A 92 -14.67 -4.64 10.39
C PHE A 92 -15.76 -5.58 10.91
N GLY A 93 -16.02 -5.53 12.21
CA GLY A 93 -17.16 -6.18 12.86
C GLY A 93 -18.32 -5.20 13.12
N SER A 94 -19.41 -5.72 13.66
CA SER A 94 -20.61 -4.93 13.95
C SER A 94 -20.42 -3.84 15.01
N SER A 95 -19.36 -3.95 15.81
CA SER A 95 -19.03 -2.99 16.88
C SER A 95 -17.91 -2.07 16.40
N LEU A 96 -17.97 -0.79 16.77
CA LEU A 96 -17.00 0.22 16.32
C LEU A 96 -15.55 -0.10 16.73
N ASP A 97 -15.37 -0.88 17.80
CA ASP A 97 -14.07 -1.35 18.30
C ASP A 97 -13.52 -2.58 17.58
N GLN A 98 -14.29 -3.20 16.69
CA GLN A 98 -13.85 -4.34 15.88
C GLN A 98 -13.40 -3.88 14.51
N GLN A 99 -12.15 -3.44 14.44
CA GLN A 99 -11.43 -3.09 13.21
C GLN A 99 -10.04 -3.70 13.29
N GLY A 100 -9.54 -4.21 12.18
CA GLY A 100 -8.18 -4.73 12.11
C GLY A 100 -7.68 -4.99 10.71
N ILE A 101 -6.39 -5.26 10.62
CA ILE A 101 -5.71 -5.76 9.44
C ILE A 101 -5.54 -7.27 9.60
N TYR A 102 -5.94 -8.00 8.57
CA TYR A 102 -5.91 -9.45 8.53
C TYR A 102 -5.14 -9.93 7.31
N ILE A 103 -4.54 -11.12 7.41
CA ILE A 103 -3.88 -11.78 6.30
C ILE A 103 -4.38 -13.22 6.19
N SER A 104 -4.86 -13.59 5.01
CA SER A 104 -5.05 -14.98 4.62
C SER A 104 -3.76 -15.49 4.02
N SER A 105 -3.19 -16.54 4.62
CA SER A 105 -1.99 -17.20 4.12
C SER A 105 -2.13 -18.71 4.29
N ASN A 106 -1.73 -19.48 3.27
CA ASN A 106 -1.91 -20.93 3.25
C ASN A 106 -3.35 -21.38 3.56
N GLY A 107 -4.35 -20.62 3.09
CA GLY A 107 -5.77 -20.86 3.32
C GLY A 107 -6.25 -20.63 4.76
N LYS A 108 -5.44 -20.00 5.61
CA LYS A 108 -5.80 -19.65 6.99
C LYS A 108 -5.81 -18.14 7.18
N LEU A 109 -6.83 -17.66 7.86
CA LEU A 109 -6.97 -16.26 8.21
C LEU A 109 -6.29 -15.96 9.56
N HIS A 110 -5.46 -14.93 9.58
CA HIS A 110 -4.71 -14.48 10.75
C HIS A 110 -4.97 -12.99 11.00
N VAL A 111 -5.02 -12.60 12.27
CA VAL A 111 -4.94 -11.19 12.66
C VAL A 111 -3.49 -10.72 12.58
N VAL A 112 -3.26 -9.60 11.89
CA VAL A 112 -1.95 -8.91 11.85
C VAL A 112 -1.90 -7.85 12.94
N ALA A 113 -2.93 -7.01 12.99
CA ALA A 113 -3.12 -6.00 14.03
C ALA A 113 -4.61 -5.67 14.14
N ASP A 114 -5.08 -5.40 15.35
CA ASP A 114 -6.44 -4.94 15.64
C ASP A 114 -6.40 -3.79 16.67
N ARG A 115 -7.57 -3.30 17.07
CA ARG A 115 -7.66 -2.25 18.10
C ARG A 115 -7.27 -2.69 19.52
N ASN A 116 -6.97 -3.98 19.73
CA ASN A 116 -6.40 -4.50 20.97
C ASN A 116 -4.87 -4.66 20.91
N THR A 117 -4.29 -4.47 19.73
CA THR A 117 -2.87 -4.60 19.49
C THR A 117 -2.16 -3.35 19.98
N ALA A 118 -1.17 -3.52 20.87
CA ALA A 118 -0.34 -2.44 21.37
C ALA A 118 0.43 -1.78 20.21
N VAL A 119 0.51 -0.44 20.21
CA VAL A 119 1.32 0.25 19.20
C VAL A 119 2.80 0.00 19.49
N PRO A 120 3.58 -0.57 18.55
CA PRO A 120 5.01 -0.73 18.72
C PRO A 120 5.69 0.61 19.00
N ASN A 121 6.53 0.68 20.04
CA ASN A 121 7.20 1.89 20.54
C ASN A 121 6.28 3.06 20.96
N GLY A 122 4.96 2.86 20.95
CA GLY A 122 3.98 3.86 21.37
C GLY A 122 3.39 3.58 22.75
N THR A 123 2.39 4.38 23.12
CA THR A 123 1.56 4.17 24.30
C THR A 123 0.18 3.66 23.89
N GLY A 124 -0.33 2.66 24.61
CA GLY A 124 -1.66 2.11 24.34
C GLY A 124 -1.74 1.25 23.08
N ASN A 125 -2.94 1.14 22.53
CA ASN A 125 -3.25 0.29 21.38
C ASN A 125 -3.54 1.12 20.13
N PHE A 126 -3.54 0.46 18.97
CA PHE A 126 -4.08 1.06 17.76
C PHE A 126 -5.54 1.46 17.97
N ILE A 127 -5.91 2.63 17.46
CA ILE A 127 -7.29 3.13 17.48
C ILE A 127 -7.91 3.15 16.09
N GLY A 128 -7.09 3.00 15.04
CA GLY A 128 -7.54 2.89 13.66
C GLY A 128 -6.42 2.55 12.69
N PHE A 129 -6.83 2.17 11.49
CA PHE A 129 -5.98 1.80 10.37
C PHE A 129 -6.37 2.64 9.14
N SER A 130 -5.48 2.79 8.17
CA SER A 130 -5.78 3.53 6.93
C SER A 130 -6.62 2.67 5.99
N LEU A 131 -7.67 3.30 5.43
CA LEU A 131 -8.51 2.73 4.37
C LEU A 131 -7.84 2.75 2.98
N SER A 132 -6.61 3.26 2.84
CA SER A 132 -6.06 3.67 1.54
C SER A 132 -5.09 2.69 0.91
N HIS A 133 -4.13 2.14 1.67
CA HIS A 133 -3.08 1.29 1.09
C HIS A 133 -2.53 0.24 2.07
N LEU A 134 -2.51 -1.00 1.59
CA LEU A 134 -1.78 -2.13 2.16
C LEU A 134 -0.71 -2.58 1.16
N GLY A 135 0.55 -2.62 1.58
CA GLY A 135 1.63 -3.21 0.78
C GLY A 135 1.87 -4.65 1.19
N LEU A 136 1.68 -5.61 0.29
CA LEU A 136 1.92 -7.04 0.58
C LEU A 136 3.01 -7.62 -0.33
N ASP A 137 4.02 -8.25 0.26
CA ASP A 137 5.07 -9.01 -0.44
C ASP A 137 5.31 -10.35 0.25
N GLY A 138 4.78 -11.42 -0.36
CA GLY A 138 4.71 -12.73 0.28
C GLY A 138 3.90 -12.65 1.56
N ASN A 139 4.52 -12.94 2.71
CA ASN A 139 3.91 -12.88 4.04
C ASN A 139 4.24 -11.57 4.80
N ARG A 140 4.89 -10.61 4.15
CA ARG A 140 5.29 -9.33 4.73
C ARG A 140 4.28 -8.26 4.36
N LEU A 141 3.72 -7.59 5.37
CA LEU A 141 2.67 -6.60 5.19
C LEU A 141 3.10 -5.25 5.75
N ALA A 142 3.24 -4.27 4.88
CA ALA A 142 3.45 -2.87 5.24
C ALA A 142 2.11 -2.12 5.24
N PHE A 143 1.83 -1.36 6.30
CA PHE A 143 0.57 -0.65 6.44
C PHE A 143 0.71 0.60 7.31
N PHE A 144 -0.19 1.55 7.11
CA PHE A 144 -0.32 2.72 7.98
C PHE A 144 -1.34 2.45 9.10
N ALA A 145 -1.00 2.85 10.32
CA ALA A 145 -1.92 2.77 11.45
C ALA A 145 -1.68 3.92 12.45
N PHE A 146 -2.66 4.17 13.31
CA PHE A 146 -2.57 5.22 14.32
C PHE A 146 -3.16 4.77 15.67
N GLY A 147 -2.47 5.18 16.74
CA GLY A 147 -2.93 5.16 18.13
C GLY A 147 -3.44 6.54 18.57
N SER A 148 -3.60 6.75 19.87
CA SER A 148 -4.06 8.06 20.41
C SER A 148 -3.07 9.19 20.12
N ASP A 149 -1.78 8.90 20.22
CA ASP A 149 -0.68 9.88 20.13
C ASP A 149 0.43 9.41 19.18
N SER A 150 0.15 8.36 18.39
CA SER A 150 1.10 7.74 17.48
C SER A 150 0.45 7.54 16.11
N GLU A 151 1.22 7.78 15.06
CA GLU A 151 0.89 7.31 13.71
C GLU A 151 2.19 6.92 13.02
N GLY A 152 2.11 5.93 12.14
CA GLY A 152 3.31 5.40 11.51
C GLY A 152 3.05 4.41 10.40
N ILE A 153 4.14 4.07 9.72
CA ILE A 153 4.23 2.93 8.83
C ILE A 153 4.78 1.76 9.65
N TYR A 154 4.06 0.65 9.63
CA TYR A 154 4.41 -0.58 10.33
C TYR A 154 4.64 -1.71 9.34
N LEU A 155 5.56 -2.60 9.69
CA LEU A 155 5.83 -3.82 8.95
C LEU A 155 5.49 -5.03 9.82
N TYR A 156 4.61 -5.88 9.35
CA TYR A 156 4.41 -7.22 9.86
C TYR A 156 5.32 -8.19 9.10
N CYS A 157 6.22 -8.86 9.82
CA CYS A 157 7.10 -9.89 9.26
C CYS A 157 7.35 -10.95 10.34
N ASP A 158 7.28 -12.23 9.97
CA ASP A 158 7.57 -13.37 10.86
C ASP A 158 6.81 -13.33 12.20
N GLY A 159 5.53 -12.95 12.16
CA GLY A 159 4.68 -12.90 13.34
C GLY A 159 4.91 -11.69 14.24
N LYS A 160 5.70 -10.70 13.81
CA LYS A 160 6.06 -9.52 14.61
C LYS A 160 5.73 -8.24 13.88
N LEU A 161 5.27 -7.25 14.64
CA LEU A 161 5.14 -5.88 14.18
C LEU A 161 6.42 -5.10 14.48
N GLN A 162 6.85 -4.31 13.49
CA GLN A 162 8.00 -3.42 13.58
C GLN A 162 7.60 -2.03 13.12
N VAL A 163 8.17 -1.00 13.73
CA VAL A 163 8.05 0.38 13.24
C VAL A 163 9.01 0.56 12.08
N VAL A 164 8.49 0.99 10.93
CA VAL A 164 9.30 1.41 9.79
C VAL A 164 9.65 2.90 9.92
N ALA A 165 8.64 3.72 10.20
CA ALA A 165 8.77 5.12 10.53
C ALA A 165 7.51 5.60 11.28
N ASP A 166 7.67 6.59 12.15
CA ASP A 166 6.60 7.25 12.89
C ASP A 166 6.89 8.76 13.04
N LYS A 167 6.02 9.49 13.75
CA LYS A 167 6.19 10.93 14.04
C LYS A 167 7.42 11.29 14.89
N SER A 168 8.05 10.30 15.52
CA SER A 168 9.31 10.50 16.28
C SER A 168 10.55 10.27 15.41
N THR A 169 10.38 9.69 14.21
CA THR A 169 11.46 9.33 13.31
C THR A 169 12.03 10.57 12.61
N PRO A 170 13.35 10.85 12.75
CA PRO A 170 14.01 11.92 12.03
C PRO A 170 13.94 11.73 10.51
N ILE A 171 13.77 12.81 9.77
CA ILE A 171 13.67 12.71 8.31
C ILE A 171 15.06 12.53 7.68
N PRO A 172 15.34 11.43 6.97
CA PRO A 172 16.63 11.24 6.31
C PRO A 172 16.89 12.33 5.28
N GLY A 173 18.07 12.97 5.35
CA GLY A 173 18.46 14.04 4.43
C GLY A 173 17.72 15.38 4.63
N GLY A 174 16.85 15.48 5.63
CA GLY A 174 16.05 16.67 5.93
C GLY A 174 16.27 17.23 7.33
N THR A 175 15.32 18.05 7.78
CA THR A 175 15.30 18.62 9.14
C THR A 175 14.08 18.16 9.92
N GLY A 176 14.23 17.97 11.23
CA GLY A 176 13.13 17.58 12.11
C GLY A 176 12.69 16.12 11.91
N ASN A 177 11.46 15.84 12.35
CA ASN A 177 10.83 14.52 12.27
C ASN A 177 9.66 14.53 11.29
N PHE A 178 9.21 13.35 10.89
CA PHE A 178 8.00 13.24 10.06
C PHE A 178 6.77 13.83 10.77
N SER A 179 6.01 14.63 10.04
CA SER A 179 4.72 15.19 10.45
C SER A 179 3.52 14.39 9.91
N SER A 180 3.71 13.68 8.79
CA SER A 180 2.73 12.76 8.20
C SER A 180 3.45 11.70 7.36
N LEU A 181 2.80 10.54 7.23
CA LEU A 181 3.29 9.35 6.54
C LEU A 181 2.11 8.72 5.78
N CYS A 182 2.32 8.27 4.54
CA CYS A 182 1.25 7.62 3.77
C CYS A 182 1.79 6.68 2.69
N ASP A 183 0.85 5.94 2.08
CA ASP A 183 1.04 5.09 0.91
C ASP A 183 2.22 4.10 1.02
N PRO A 184 2.28 3.25 2.05
CA PRO A 184 3.33 2.25 2.13
C PRO A 184 3.15 1.18 1.04
N VAL A 185 4.22 0.91 0.30
CA VAL A 185 4.35 -0.21 -0.65
C VAL A 185 5.57 -1.06 -0.27
N ILE A 186 5.55 -2.34 -0.63
CA ILE A 186 6.65 -3.26 -0.30
C ILE A 186 6.94 -4.20 -1.47
N ALA A 187 8.22 -4.40 -1.77
CA ALA A 187 8.69 -5.41 -2.70
C ALA A 187 10.14 -5.79 -2.37
N GLY A 188 10.48 -7.08 -2.50
CA GLY A 188 11.81 -7.58 -2.16
C GLY A 188 12.23 -7.31 -0.70
N GLY A 189 11.27 -7.05 0.19
CA GLY A 189 11.51 -6.68 1.59
C GLY A 189 11.82 -5.21 1.84
N ASN A 190 11.82 -4.39 0.79
CA ASN A 190 12.00 -2.96 0.89
C ASN A 190 10.64 -2.29 1.10
N VAL A 191 10.48 -1.54 2.18
CA VAL A 191 9.27 -0.74 2.39
C VAL A 191 9.52 0.67 1.87
N VAL A 192 8.71 1.13 0.92
CA VAL A 192 8.76 2.49 0.38
C VAL A 192 7.48 3.22 0.78
N PHE A 193 7.59 4.49 1.15
CA PHE A 193 6.44 5.30 1.56
C PHE A 193 6.67 6.78 1.28
N ILE A 194 5.60 7.56 1.28
CA ILE A 194 5.67 9.03 1.23
C ILE A 194 5.69 9.56 2.67
N GLY A 195 6.60 10.50 2.94
CA GLY A 195 6.66 11.20 4.22
C GLY A 195 6.74 12.71 4.05
N THR A 196 6.10 13.45 4.93
CA THR A 196 6.21 14.92 5.01
C THR A 196 6.83 15.37 6.32
N GLY A 197 7.47 16.53 6.30
CA GLY A 197 7.97 17.23 7.48
C GLY A 197 7.50 18.67 7.55
N ASP A 198 8.12 19.43 8.45
CA ASP A 198 7.93 20.87 8.54
C ASP A 198 8.36 21.58 7.23
N ASN A 199 7.89 22.82 7.05
CA ASN A 199 8.18 23.64 5.87
C ASN A 199 7.81 22.96 4.53
N ARG A 200 6.81 22.07 4.55
CA ARG A 200 6.33 21.31 3.39
C ARG A 200 7.41 20.43 2.74
N GLN A 201 8.45 20.03 3.47
CA GLN A 201 9.38 19.03 2.98
C GLN A 201 8.60 17.74 2.73
N GLN A 202 8.74 17.16 1.54
CA GLN A 202 8.18 15.85 1.22
C GLN A 202 9.24 15.01 0.50
N GLY A 203 9.18 13.70 0.71
CA GLY A 203 9.98 12.76 -0.06
C GLY A 203 9.35 11.39 -0.16
N ILE A 204 9.95 10.58 -1.01
CA ILE A 204 9.76 9.14 -1.07
C ILE A 204 10.95 8.53 -0.33
N TYR A 205 10.67 7.75 0.71
CA TYR A 205 11.66 7.14 1.58
C TYR A 205 11.59 5.63 1.45
N ILE A 206 12.71 4.98 1.73
CA ILE A 206 12.84 3.53 1.69
C ILE A 206 13.47 3.01 2.97
N SER A 207 12.87 1.97 3.53
CA SER A 207 13.49 1.15 4.57
C SER A 207 14.02 -0.12 3.92
N ARG A 208 15.35 -0.30 3.99
CA ARG A 208 16.05 -1.52 3.57
C ARG A 208 16.90 -2.01 4.73
N ASP A 209 16.80 -3.28 5.09
CA ASP A 209 17.58 -3.87 6.19
C ASP A 209 17.48 -3.07 7.51
N ASN A 210 16.29 -2.54 7.81
CA ASN A 210 16.01 -1.64 8.95
C ASN A 210 16.76 -0.29 8.92
N SER A 211 17.32 0.10 7.77
CA SER A 211 17.90 1.42 7.54
C SER A 211 16.95 2.25 6.70
N LEU A 212 16.56 3.42 7.24
CA LEU A 212 15.73 4.37 6.53
C LEU A 212 16.57 5.35 5.72
N GLN A 213 16.26 5.49 4.44
CA GLN A 213 16.98 6.34 3.48
C GLN A 213 15.99 7.15 2.63
N VAL A 214 16.43 8.31 2.16
CA VAL A 214 15.69 9.08 1.15
C VAL A 214 15.98 8.49 -0.24
N LEU A 215 14.94 8.25 -1.03
CA LEU A 215 15.09 7.92 -2.46
C LEU A 215 15.00 9.19 -3.30
N LEU A 216 13.96 9.98 -3.06
CA LEU A 216 13.64 11.21 -3.77
C LEU A 216 13.02 12.19 -2.78
N ASP A 217 13.29 13.48 -2.96
CA ASP A 217 12.71 14.56 -2.16
C ASP A 217 12.36 15.76 -3.04
N THR A 218 11.74 16.78 -2.45
CA THR A 218 11.43 18.04 -3.16
C THR A 218 12.68 18.87 -3.51
N ASN A 219 13.88 18.41 -3.16
CA ASN A 219 15.13 18.97 -3.68
C ASN A 219 15.59 18.30 -4.98
N THR A 220 14.96 17.20 -5.37
CA THR A 220 15.31 16.45 -6.57
C THR A 220 14.86 17.19 -7.83
N THR A 221 15.80 17.44 -8.75
CA THR A 221 15.53 18.04 -10.05
C THR A 221 14.79 17.07 -10.96
N ILE A 222 13.78 17.58 -11.67
CA ILE A 222 13.02 16.82 -12.66
C ILE A 222 13.92 16.49 -13.85
N PRO A 223 13.98 15.22 -14.33
CA PRO A 223 14.80 14.87 -15.49
C PRO A 223 14.42 15.71 -16.71
N GLY A 224 15.43 16.31 -17.36
CA GLY A 224 15.21 17.12 -18.56
C GLY A 224 14.67 18.52 -18.29
N GLU A 225 14.43 18.91 -17.04
CA GLU A 225 13.97 20.25 -16.67
C GLU A 225 14.86 20.89 -15.59
N PRO A 226 14.95 22.23 -15.53
CA PRO A 226 15.68 22.92 -14.46
C PRO A 226 14.90 22.97 -13.13
N ARG A 227 13.61 22.62 -13.13
CA ARG A 227 12.73 22.68 -11.95
C ARG A 227 12.92 21.46 -11.05
N LYS A 228 12.49 21.59 -9.80
CA LYS A 228 12.45 20.51 -8.81
C LYS A 228 11.01 20.00 -8.64
N PHE A 229 10.87 18.78 -8.14
CA PHE A 229 9.56 18.31 -7.69
C PHE A 229 9.05 19.13 -6.51
N SER A 230 7.75 19.39 -6.48
CA SER A 230 7.07 19.96 -5.31
C SER A 230 6.34 18.93 -4.48
N ARG A 231 5.94 17.81 -5.10
CA ARG A 231 5.19 16.73 -4.45
C ARG A 231 5.34 15.41 -5.20
N PHE A 232 5.03 14.32 -4.50
CA PHE A 232 4.91 12.96 -4.99
C PHE A 232 3.57 12.36 -4.55
N SER A 233 3.01 11.46 -5.36
CA SER A 233 1.86 10.62 -5.00
C SER A 233 1.84 9.32 -5.82
N ASN A 234 0.89 8.45 -5.52
CA ASN A 234 0.60 7.24 -6.30
C ASN A 234 1.85 6.40 -6.53
N ILE A 235 2.57 6.09 -5.44
CA ILE A 235 3.75 5.25 -5.52
C ILE A 235 3.35 3.79 -5.73
N VAL A 236 4.09 3.10 -6.59
CA VAL A 236 3.97 1.66 -6.83
C VAL A 236 5.38 1.10 -6.90
N LEU A 237 5.62 -0.03 -6.23
CA LEU A 237 6.91 -0.68 -6.22
C LEU A 237 6.77 -2.11 -6.73
N ASP A 238 7.59 -2.45 -7.71
CA ASP A 238 7.75 -3.82 -8.23
C ASP A 238 9.24 -4.16 -8.23
N ASP A 239 9.64 -5.16 -7.45
CA ASP A 239 11.04 -5.44 -7.10
C ASP A 239 11.82 -4.19 -6.63
N ASN A 240 12.64 -3.59 -7.50
CA ASN A 240 13.41 -2.37 -7.26
C ASN A 240 12.99 -1.21 -8.18
N TYR A 241 11.87 -1.39 -8.88
CA TYR A 241 11.32 -0.46 -9.83
C TYR A 241 10.18 0.33 -9.17
N LEU A 242 10.46 1.59 -8.84
CA LEU A 242 9.48 2.49 -8.26
C LEU A 242 8.84 3.32 -9.37
N THR A 243 7.51 3.31 -9.44
CA THR A 243 6.71 4.25 -10.24
C THR A 243 6.04 5.25 -9.32
N PHE A 244 5.91 6.50 -9.74
CA PHE A 244 5.19 7.54 -8.97
C PHE A 244 4.67 8.66 -9.87
N VAL A 245 3.75 9.46 -9.35
CA VAL A 245 3.33 10.73 -9.95
C VAL A 245 4.10 11.86 -9.29
N GLY A 246 4.76 12.68 -10.11
CA GLY A 246 5.50 13.86 -9.67
C GLY A 246 4.74 15.15 -10.01
N TYR A 247 4.88 16.16 -9.15
CA TYR A 247 4.23 17.46 -9.29
C TYR A 247 5.26 18.59 -9.32
N VAL A 248 4.86 19.74 -9.85
CA VAL A 248 5.62 21.00 -9.78
C VAL A 248 4.74 22.13 -9.28
N CYS A 249 5.31 23.05 -8.50
CA CYS A 249 4.63 24.32 -8.21
C CYS A 249 4.55 25.16 -9.50
N ILE A 250 3.35 25.67 -9.79
CA ILE A 250 3.12 26.49 -10.99
C ILE A 250 3.54 27.96 -10.76
N SER A 251 3.51 28.43 -9.51
CA SER A 251 4.11 29.71 -9.11
C SER A 251 4.49 29.73 -7.62
N ALA A 252 5.26 30.73 -7.20
CA ALA A 252 5.64 30.92 -5.80
C ALA A 252 4.46 31.33 -4.88
N GLU A 253 3.34 31.76 -5.46
CA GLU A 253 2.14 32.22 -4.75
C GLU A 253 1.00 31.20 -4.82
N ASP A 254 1.11 30.20 -5.70
CA ASP A 254 0.08 29.21 -5.92
C ASP A 254 0.34 27.95 -5.09
N THR A 255 -0.71 27.47 -4.43
CA THR A 255 -0.69 26.24 -3.62
C THR A 255 -1.14 25.02 -4.41
N ALA A 256 -1.60 25.20 -5.65
CA ALA A 256 -2.00 24.14 -6.54
C ALA A 256 -0.78 23.51 -7.23
N ASP A 257 -0.45 22.30 -6.81
CA ASP A 257 0.49 21.42 -7.50
C ASP A 257 -0.24 20.69 -8.64
N GLU A 258 0.19 20.87 -9.89
CA GLU A 258 -0.33 20.08 -11.02
C GLU A 258 0.58 18.86 -11.28
N PRO A 259 0.00 17.69 -11.57
CA PRO A 259 0.78 16.51 -11.92
C PRO A 259 1.45 16.76 -13.28
N ILE A 260 2.78 16.63 -13.31
CA ILE A 260 3.56 16.87 -14.54
C ILE A 260 3.92 15.58 -15.27
N GLY A 261 3.69 14.42 -14.65
CA GLY A 261 3.87 13.15 -15.31
C GLY A 261 3.99 11.96 -14.37
N GLN A 262 4.14 10.79 -14.98
CA GLN A 262 4.54 9.56 -14.33
C GLN A 262 6.05 9.37 -14.47
N TYR A 263 6.69 8.95 -13.39
CA TYR A 263 8.13 8.81 -13.29
C TYR A 263 8.50 7.42 -12.81
N TYR A 264 9.73 7.03 -13.14
CA TYR A 264 10.29 5.73 -12.81
C TYR A 264 11.66 5.89 -12.18
N TYR A 265 11.89 5.21 -11.07
CA TYR A 265 13.18 5.20 -10.40
C TYR A 265 13.69 3.76 -10.28
N LEU A 266 14.90 3.52 -10.79
CA LEU A 266 15.55 2.22 -10.76
C LEU A 266 17.06 2.40 -10.52
N ASN A 267 17.58 1.76 -9.47
CA ASN A 267 19.02 1.69 -9.18
C ASN A 267 19.73 3.06 -9.21
N GLY A 268 19.13 4.09 -8.59
CA GLY A 268 19.73 5.42 -8.54
C GLY A 268 19.43 6.30 -9.75
N THR A 269 18.75 5.77 -10.77
CA THR A 269 18.45 6.51 -12.00
C THR A 269 16.97 6.85 -12.09
N LEU A 270 16.68 8.13 -12.28
CA LEU A 270 15.32 8.66 -12.45
C LEU A 270 15.02 8.92 -13.93
N TRP A 271 13.88 8.40 -14.39
CA TRP A 271 13.37 8.53 -15.76
C TRP A 271 11.96 9.11 -15.74
N GLN A 272 11.62 9.89 -16.77
CA GLN A 272 10.26 10.39 -16.99
C GLN A 272 9.58 9.52 -18.06
N LYS A 273 8.31 9.15 -17.83
CA LYS A 273 7.46 8.63 -18.91
C LYS A 273 6.87 9.82 -19.68
N ILE A 274 7.28 9.97 -20.93
CA ILE A 274 6.55 10.82 -21.87
C ILE A 274 5.43 9.96 -22.43
N PHE A 275 4.18 10.39 -22.27
CA PHE A 275 3.02 9.77 -22.93
C PHE A 275 3.04 10.03 -24.43
#